data_AF-A0A7G9RG74-F1
#
_entry.id   AF-A0A7G9RG74-F1
#
_cell.length_a   1.000
_cell.length_b   1.000
_cell.length_c   1.000
_cell.angle_alpha   90.00
_cell.angle_beta   90.00
_cell.angle_gamma   90.00
#
_symmetry.space_group_name_H-M   'P 1'
#
loop_
_entity.id
_entity.type
_entity.pdbx_description
1 polymer ?
#
loop_
_entity_poly.entity_id
_entity_poly.type
_entity_poly.pdbx_seq_one_letter_code
_entity_poly.pdbx_strand_id
1 'polypeptide(L)'
;MTSELGRLVVSDLRYLQRQWSSVDRLEEDNLRRDSATLRRLLIDNGNGLLTNYWKSLGHKGQIKVTTVDMRAYLEGVDLKALQFAGAGGARNGGAQVSATLVSSKVLTEEEIRNRYERATDGPPTRTSTLSTFLDSTGIRVAGVAVSRRNIIQFVGNRLGGVHFDETRGHAKAHVAEQFAALDSAVEMKVADLNAIYFELLSIGQSVLDSEQVQELMLD
;
A
#
# COMPACT_ATOMS: atom_id res chain seq x y z
N MET A 1 -6.65 -19.47 25.46
CA MET A 1 -7.85 -19.58 24.61
C MET A 1 -7.88 -18.37 23.69
N THR A 2 -7.71 -18.57 22.39
CA THR A 2 -7.78 -17.50 21.39
C THR A 2 -9.19 -16.93 21.34
N SER A 3 -9.34 -15.61 21.54
CA SER A 3 -10.63 -14.92 21.48
C SER A 3 -11.28 -15.09 20.10
N GLU A 4 -12.60 -14.88 19.99
CA GLU A 4 -13.28 -14.87 18.68
C GLU A 4 -12.66 -13.84 17.73
N LEU A 5 -12.33 -12.65 18.25
CA LEU A 5 -11.60 -11.61 17.52
C LEU A 5 -10.25 -12.13 17.00
N GLY A 6 -9.48 -12.83 17.84
CA GLY A 6 -8.20 -13.41 17.44
C GLY A 6 -8.35 -14.46 16.34
N ARG A 7 -9.34 -15.35 16.46
CA ARG A 7 -9.64 -16.34 15.41
C ARG A 7 -9.98 -15.68 14.08
N LEU A 8 -10.79 -14.62 14.10
CA LEU A 8 -11.14 -13.85 12.91
C LEU A 8 -9.91 -13.17 12.27
N VAL A 9 -9.13 -12.44 13.06
CA VAL A 9 -7.94 -11.72 12.57
C VAL A 9 -6.91 -12.68 11.98
N VAL A 10 -6.59 -13.76 12.69
CA VAL A 10 -5.62 -14.75 12.19
C VAL A 10 -6.15 -15.47 10.95
N SER A 11 -7.45 -15.77 10.88
CA SER A 11 -8.07 -16.36 9.69
C SER A 11 -7.93 -15.44 8.46
N ASP A 12 -8.24 -14.15 8.62
CA ASP A 12 -8.14 -13.14 7.56
C ASP A 12 -6.68 -12.92 7.11
N LEU A 13 -5.74 -12.84 8.04
CA LEU A 13 -4.31 -12.69 7.74
C LEU A 13 -3.79 -13.89 6.96
N ARG A 14 -4.08 -15.12 7.44
CA ARG A 14 -3.68 -16.35 6.74
C ARG A 14 -4.37 -16.48 5.37
N TYR A 15 -5.61 -16.00 5.24
CA TYR A 15 -6.31 -15.94 3.96
C TYR A 15 -5.57 -15.02 2.98
N LEU A 16 -5.31 -13.77 3.36
CA LEU A 16 -4.57 -12.82 2.52
C LEU A 16 -3.17 -13.32 2.20
N GLN A 17 -2.45 -13.93 3.15
CA GLN A 17 -1.13 -14.49 2.89
C GLN A 17 -1.15 -15.56 1.80
N ARG A 18 -2.13 -16.48 1.84
CA ARG A 18 -2.29 -17.50 0.80
C ARG A 18 -2.67 -16.90 -0.55
N GLN A 19 -3.59 -15.93 -0.56
CA GLN A 19 -4.06 -15.34 -1.82
C GLN A 19 -3.00 -14.43 -2.44
N TRP A 20 -2.27 -13.64 -1.65
CA TRP A 20 -1.47 -12.54 -2.15
C TRP A 20 0.04 -12.80 -2.16
N SER A 21 0.54 -13.73 -1.35
CA SER A 21 1.98 -14.02 -1.24
C SER A 21 2.38 -15.41 -1.76
N SER A 22 1.42 -16.30 -1.98
CA SER A 22 1.67 -17.71 -2.39
C SER A 22 1.24 -18.04 -3.81
N VAL A 23 0.77 -17.04 -4.58
CA VAL A 23 0.31 -17.21 -5.96
C VAL A 23 1.34 -16.63 -6.91
N ASP A 24 1.62 -17.36 -8.01
CA ASP A 24 2.62 -16.94 -9.00
C ASP A 24 2.27 -15.60 -9.63
N ARG A 25 0.99 -15.38 -9.98
CA ARG A 25 0.49 -14.15 -10.58
C ARG A 25 -0.91 -13.83 -10.06
N LEU A 26 -1.08 -12.63 -9.53
CA LEU A 26 -2.37 -12.08 -9.12
C LEU A 26 -3.04 -11.36 -10.28
N GLU A 27 -4.36 -11.46 -10.32
CA GLU A 27 -5.22 -10.66 -11.18
C GLU A 27 -5.90 -9.56 -10.38
N GLU A 28 -6.25 -8.46 -11.06
CA GLU A 28 -6.94 -7.32 -10.45
C GLU A 28 -8.27 -7.70 -9.80
N ASP A 29 -8.96 -8.70 -10.35
CA ASP A 29 -10.22 -9.21 -9.82
C ASP A 29 -10.06 -9.84 -8.43
N ASN A 30 -8.94 -10.52 -8.18
CA ASN A 30 -8.63 -11.05 -6.85
C ASN A 30 -8.37 -9.90 -5.87
N LEU A 31 -7.52 -8.95 -6.26
CA LEU A 31 -7.18 -7.79 -5.42
C LEU A 31 -8.41 -6.96 -5.08
N ARG A 32 -9.32 -6.77 -6.04
CA ARG A 32 -10.60 -6.09 -5.84
C ARG A 32 -11.46 -6.80 -4.79
N ARG A 33 -11.66 -8.12 -4.93
CA ARG A 33 -12.50 -8.91 -4.00
C ARG A 33 -11.91 -8.93 -2.59
N ASP A 34 -10.59 -9.10 -2.50
CA ASP A 34 -9.89 -9.28 -1.23
C ASP A 34 -9.62 -7.95 -0.51
N SER A 35 -9.75 -6.82 -1.21
CA SER A 35 -9.54 -5.47 -0.67
C SER A 35 -10.41 -5.17 0.56
N ALA A 36 -11.62 -5.75 0.63
CA ALA A 36 -12.52 -5.59 1.77
C ALA A 36 -11.93 -6.22 3.05
N THR A 37 -11.28 -7.39 2.92
CA THR A 37 -10.61 -8.06 4.04
C THR A 37 -9.45 -7.22 4.54
N LEU A 38 -8.61 -6.69 3.64
CA LEU A 38 -7.49 -5.82 4.00
C LEU A 38 -7.99 -4.53 4.70
N ARG A 39 -9.02 -3.89 4.15
CA ARG A 39 -9.63 -2.69 4.72
C ARG A 39 -10.16 -2.94 6.12
N ARG A 40 -10.86 -4.06 6.33
CA ARG A 40 -11.39 -4.44 7.65
C ARG A 40 -10.28 -4.64 8.66
N LEU A 41 -9.20 -5.32 8.25
CA LEU A 41 -8.03 -5.55 9.10
C LEU A 41 -7.34 -4.25 9.51
N LEU A 42 -7.22 -3.27 8.61
CA LEU A 42 -6.32 -2.13 8.79
C LEU A 42 -7.01 -0.77 9.07
N ILE A 43 -8.27 -0.60 8.68
CA ILE A 43 -8.93 0.72 8.65
C ILE A 43 -10.24 0.75 9.42
N ASP A 44 -11.14 -0.21 9.16
CA ASP A 44 -12.51 -0.11 9.68
C ASP A 44 -12.54 -0.09 11.22
N ASN A 45 -13.61 0.48 11.79
CA ASN A 45 -13.73 0.72 13.23
C ASN A 45 -12.62 1.62 13.81
N GLY A 46 -12.11 2.56 13.00
CA GLY A 46 -11.16 3.60 13.39
C GLY A 46 -9.69 3.17 13.34
N ASN A 47 -9.37 1.95 13.77
CA ASN A 47 -7.98 1.44 13.83
C ASN A 47 -7.77 0.06 13.17
N GLY A 48 -8.82 -0.55 12.61
CA GLY A 48 -8.78 -1.91 12.07
C GLY A 48 -8.83 -3.01 13.12
N LEU A 49 -9.26 -4.21 12.71
CA LEU A 49 -9.29 -5.39 13.59
C LEU A 49 -7.91 -5.80 14.09
N LEU A 50 -6.87 -5.64 13.26
CA LEU A 50 -5.50 -6.04 13.61
C LEU A 50 -4.97 -5.26 14.82
N THR A 51 -5.14 -3.93 14.81
CA THR A 51 -4.75 -3.08 15.94
C THR A 51 -5.54 -3.40 17.21
N ASN A 52 -6.85 -3.66 17.06
CA ASN A 52 -7.71 -4.00 18.19
C ASN A 52 -7.30 -5.33 18.82
N TYR A 53 -6.98 -6.33 18.00
CA TYR A 53 -6.50 -7.62 18.47
C TYR A 53 -5.13 -7.50 19.15
N TRP A 54 -4.18 -6.79 18.54
CA TRP A 54 -2.86 -6.51 19.12
C TRP A 54 -2.95 -5.92 20.53
N LYS A 55 -3.83 -4.93 20.73
CA LYS A 55 -4.09 -4.32 22.03
C LYS A 55 -4.75 -5.30 23.01
N SER A 56 -5.67 -6.15 22.54
CA SER A 56 -6.36 -7.13 23.40
C SER A 56 -5.42 -8.19 23.98
N LEU A 57 -4.29 -8.44 23.31
CA LEU A 57 -3.21 -9.31 23.80
C LEU A 57 -2.31 -8.61 24.85
N GLY A 58 -2.56 -7.33 25.17
CA GLY A 58 -1.78 -6.57 26.14
C GLY A 58 -0.46 -6.01 25.60
N HIS A 59 -0.20 -6.13 24.30
CA HIS A 59 1.00 -5.55 23.71
C HIS A 59 0.97 -4.02 23.77
N LYS A 60 2.12 -3.43 24.10
CA LYS A 60 2.32 -1.97 24.08
C LYS A 60 2.72 -1.51 22.68
N GLY A 61 2.39 -0.26 22.34
CA GLY A 61 2.74 0.31 21.03
C GLY A 61 1.89 -0.22 19.88
N GLN A 62 2.45 -0.17 18.67
CA GLN A 62 1.80 -0.65 17.44
C GLN A 62 2.73 -1.61 16.71
N ILE A 63 2.13 -2.45 15.86
CA ILE A 63 2.84 -3.28 14.88
C ILE A 63 3.74 -2.37 14.03
N LYS A 64 4.94 -2.84 13.72
CA LYS A 64 5.93 -2.16 12.90
C LYS A 64 5.97 -2.76 11.51
N VAL A 65 5.91 -1.90 10.49
CA VAL A 65 5.91 -2.29 9.09
C VAL A 65 7.10 -1.63 8.39
N THR A 66 7.84 -2.42 7.62
CA THR A 66 8.94 -1.93 6.78
C THR A 66 8.44 -1.71 5.35
N THR A 67 8.77 -0.57 4.77
CA THR A 67 8.38 -0.22 3.39
C THR A 67 9.39 0.75 2.78
N VAL A 68 9.27 1.04 1.49
CA VAL A 68 10.07 2.08 0.84
C VAL A 68 9.79 3.45 1.46
N ASP A 69 10.87 4.16 1.78
CA ASP A 69 10.81 5.54 2.20
C ASP A 69 10.66 6.44 0.97
N MET A 70 9.41 6.75 0.62
CA MET A 70 9.08 7.63 -0.49
C MET A 70 9.69 9.03 -0.38
N ARG A 71 9.94 9.52 0.83
CA ARG A 71 10.55 10.84 1.01
C ARG A 71 12.02 10.79 0.60
N ALA A 72 12.75 9.80 1.10
CA ALA A 72 14.15 9.59 0.73
C ALA A 72 14.30 9.22 -0.76
N TYR A 73 13.39 8.38 -1.27
CA TYR A 73 13.40 7.95 -2.67
C TYR A 73 13.21 9.12 -3.66
N LEU A 74 12.42 10.13 -3.29
CA LEU A 74 12.19 11.32 -4.10
C LEU A 74 13.21 12.44 -3.86
N GLU A 75 14.25 12.22 -3.06
CA GLU A 75 15.28 13.23 -2.81
C GLU A 75 16.04 13.59 -4.09
N GLY A 76 16.13 14.89 -4.39
CA GLY A 76 16.74 15.42 -5.61
C GLY A 76 15.90 15.22 -6.88
N VAL A 77 14.67 14.69 -6.78
CA VAL A 77 13.75 14.61 -7.92
C VAL A 77 13.04 15.94 -8.10
N ASP A 78 13.00 16.45 -9.34
CA ASP A 78 12.16 17.59 -9.70
C ASP A 78 10.68 17.19 -9.64
N LEU A 79 10.04 17.56 -8.54
CA LEU A 79 8.63 17.25 -8.27
C LEU A 79 7.67 17.92 -9.25
N LYS A 80 8.09 18.97 -9.98
CA LYS A 80 7.25 19.60 -11.01
C LYS A 80 7.20 18.77 -12.30
N ALA A 81 8.27 18.04 -12.59
CA ALA A 81 8.35 17.12 -13.73
C ALA A 81 7.86 15.70 -13.40
N LEU A 82 7.60 15.40 -12.12
CA LEU A 82 7.14 14.10 -11.66
C LEU A 82 5.66 13.90 -12.03
N GLN A 83 5.40 12.94 -12.92
CA GLN A 83 4.04 12.57 -13.33
C GLN A 83 3.44 11.54 -12.37
N PHE A 84 4.25 10.54 -11.98
CA PHE A 84 3.83 9.47 -11.08
C PHE A 84 5.00 8.96 -10.25
N ALA A 85 4.74 8.61 -8.99
CA ALA A 85 5.61 7.75 -8.22
C ALA A 85 4.79 6.77 -7.37
N GLY A 86 5.28 5.54 -7.23
CA GLY A 86 4.69 4.51 -6.39
C GLY A 86 5.75 3.96 -5.44
N ALA A 87 5.39 3.80 -4.17
CA ALA A 87 6.27 3.25 -3.14
C ALA A 87 6.57 1.78 -3.40
N GLY A 88 5.63 1.03 -4.00
CA GLY A 88 5.87 -0.34 -4.45
C GLY A 88 6.35 -1.25 -3.32
N GLY A 89 7.03 -2.34 -3.67
CA GLY A 89 7.54 -3.36 -2.75
C GLY A 89 6.90 -4.73 -2.94
N ALA A 90 5.78 -4.80 -3.68
CA ALA A 90 5.07 -6.04 -3.95
C ALA A 90 5.81 -6.96 -4.92
N ARG A 91 5.57 -8.25 -4.73
CA ARG A 91 5.92 -9.32 -5.65
C ARG A 91 4.67 -9.76 -6.42
N ASN A 92 4.79 -9.86 -7.74
CA ASN A 92 3.76 -10.38 -8.63
C ASN A 92 4.41 -10.99 -9.89
N GLY A 93 4.00 -12.18 -10.32
CA GLY A 93 4.51 -12.80 -11.55
C GLY A 93 5.99 -13.20 -11.47
N GLY A 94 6.52 -13.49 -10.27
CA GLY A 94 7.95 -13.72 -10.06
C GLY A 94 8.83 -12.46 -10.10
N ALA A 95 8.25 -11.27 -10.35
CA ALA A 95 8.95 -9.99 -10.32
C ALA A 95 8.63 -9.24 -9.02
N GLN A 96 9.61 -8.49 -8.51
CA GLN A 96 9.40 -7.51 -7.44
C GLN A 96 9.63 -6.11 -7.99
N VAL A 97 8.64 -5.23 -7.86
CA VAL A 97 8.81 -3.82 -8.21
C VAL A 97 8.93 -3.04 -6.91
N SER A 98 10.18 -2.72 -6.55
CA SER A 98 10.48 -2.08 -5.28
C SER A 98 9.98 -0.64 -5.22
N ALA A 99 10.02 0.12 -6.31
CA ALA A 99 9.43 1.45 -6.44
C ALA A 99 9.27 1.82 -7.92
N THR A 100 8.39 2.77 -8.24
CA THR A 100 8.16 3.26 -9.61
C THR A 100 8.26 4.77 -9.66
N LEU A 101 8.87 5.31 -10.72
CA LEU A 101 8.96 6.75 -10.97
C LEU A 101 8.78 7.04 -12.46
N VAL A 102 7.83 7.91 -12.79
CA VAL A 102 7.57 8.41 -14.15
C VAL A 102 7.72 9.93 -14.14
N SER A 103 8.55 10.44 -15.04
CA SER A 103 8.90 11.86 -15.14
C SER A 103 8.86 12.30 -16.60
N SER A 104 8.33 13.50 -16.86
CA SER A 104 8.34 14.11 -18.18
C SER A 104 9.67 14.78 -18.54
N LYS A 105 10.58 14.92 -17.58
CA LYS A 105 11.92 15.47 -17.79
C LYS A 105 12.84 14.44 -18.45
N VAL A 106 13.51 14.88 -19.51
CA VAL A 106 14.68 14.18 -20.08
C VAL A 106 15.83 14.32 -19.09
N LEU A 107 16.38 13.19 -18.65
CA LEU A 107 17.49 13.16 -17.71
C LEU A 107 18.81 13.43 -18.43
N THR A 108 19.68 14.20 -17.77
CA THR A 108 21.08 14.33 -18.17
C THR A 108 21.86 13.03 -17.86
N GLU A 109 23.02 12.85 -18.49
CA GLU A 109 23.88 11.68 -18.22
C GLU A 109 24.30 11.60 -16.74
N GLU A 110 24.57 12.74 -16.10
CA GLU A 110 24.91 12.82 -14.68
C GLU A 110 23.73 12.38 -13.80
N GLU A 111 22.51 12.82 -14.11
CA GLU A 111 21.30 12.39 -13.40
C GLU A 111 21.02 10.90 -13.57
N ILE A 112 21.28 10.34 -14.76
CA ILE A 112 21.18 8.90 -15.01
C ILE A 112 22.19 8.16 -14.14
N ARG A 113 23.46 8.57 -14.15
CA ARG A 113 24.52 7.96 -13.33
C ARG A 113 24.17 7.99 -11.84
N ASN A 114 23.81 9.16 -11.31
CA ASN A 114 23.44 9.34 -9.91
C ASN A 114 22.20 8.52 -9.50
N ARG A 115 21.29 8.21 -10.44
CA ARG A 115 20.16 7.30 -10.17
C ARG A 115 20.61 5.84 -10.13
N TYR A 116 21.46 5.41 -11.06
CA TYR A 116 22.01 4.05 -11.05
C TYR A 116 22.82 3.77 -9.78
N GLU A 117 23.69 4.69 -9.38
CA GLU A 117 24.49 4.55 -8.16
C GLU A 117 23.60 4.40 -6.93
N ARG A 118 22.58 5.25 -6.78
CA ARG A 118 21.59 5.16 -5.69
C ARG A 118 20.70 3.92 -5.76
N ALA A 119 20.48 3.36 -6.94
CA ALA A 119 19.63 2.18 -7.12
C ALA A 119 20.38 0.85 -6.85
N THR A 120 21.70 0.87 -6.70
CA THR A 120 22.52 -0.35 -6.51
C THR A 120 22.11 -1.12 -5.26
N ASP A 121 21.74 -0.41 -4.19
CA ASP A 121 21.26 -1.01 -2.94
C ASP A 121 19.72 -1.16 -2.88
N GLY A 122 19.03 -0.88 -4.00
CA GLY A 122 17.58 -0.76 -4.05
C GLY A 122 17.06 0.58 -3.48
N PRO A 123 15.75 0.82 -3.50
CA PRO A 123 15.19 2.03 -2.92
C PRO A 123 15.36 2.03 -1.40
N PRO A 124 15.57 3.22 -0.78
CA PRO A 124 15.70 3.33 0.66
C PRO A 124 14.44 2.81 1.35
N THR A 125 14.61 2.08 2.44
CA THR A 125 13.50 1.54 3.25
C THR A 125 13.47 2.16 4.64
N ARG A 126 12.31 2.13 5.26
CA ARG A 126 12.10 2.55 6.65
C ARG A 126 11.13 1.64 7.37
N THR A 127 11.37 1.42 8.66
CA THR A 127 10.43 0.75 9.56
C THR A 127 9.65 1.79 10.35
N SER A 128 8.32 1.69 10.38
CA SER A 128 7.47 2.63 11.10
C SER A 128 6.27 1.93 11.74
N THR A 129 5.59 2.60 12.67
CA THR A 129 4.34 2.05 13.25
C THR A 129 3.26 1.87 12.19
N LEU A 130 2.33 0.94 12.37
CA LEU A 130 1.26 0.66 11.43
C LEU A 130 0.46 1.92 11.07
N SER A 131 0.16 2.81 12.05
CA SER A 131 -0.50 4.08 11.76
C SER A 131 0.37 4.99 10.89
N THR A 132 1.65 5.17 11.24
CA THR A 132 2.58 5.98 10.44
C THR A 132 2.76 5.43 9.03
N PHE A 133 2.76 4.10 8.88
CA PHE A 133 2.80 3.41 7.60
C PHE A 133 1.54 3.74 6.79
N LEU A 134 0.34 3.52 7.34
CA LEU A 134 -0.93 3.80 6.67
C LEU A 134 -1.09 5.27 6.26
N ASP A 135 -0.62 6.20 7.09
CA ASP A 135 -0.74 7.63 6.82
C ASP A 135 0.36 8.16 5.87
N SER A 136 1.38 7.35 5.59
CA SER A 136 2.45 7.73 4.67
C SER A 136 2.09 7.57 3.20
N THR A 137 2.75 8.36 2.36
CA THR A 137 2.54 8.37 0.90
C THR A 137 2.86 7.01 0.29
N GLY A 138 1.85 6.38 -0.31
CA GLY A 138 1.99 5.18 -1.14
C GLY A 138 2.16 5.55 -2.61
N ILE A 139 1.29 6.43 -3.11
CA ILE A 139 1.34 6.91 -4.49
C ILE A 139 1.46 8.44 -4.50
N ARG A 140 2.14 8.98 -5.51
CA ARG A 140 2.06 10.39 -5.88
C ARG A 140 1.69 10.52 -7.35
N VAL A 141 0.65 11.29 -7.67
CA VAL A 141 0.19 11.53 -9.05
C VAL A 141 0.05 13.03 -9.26
N ALA A 142 0.64 13.57 -10.32
CA ALA A 142 0.54 15.00 -10.66
C ALA A 142 0.78 15.95 -9.47
N GLY A 143 1.78 15.64 -8.63
CA GLY A 143 2.10 16.41 -7.43
C GLY A 143 1.24 16.13 -6.19
N VAL A 144 0.11 15.43 -6.32
CA VAL A 144 -0.76 15.06 -5.19
C VAL A 144 -0.23 13.79 -4.54
N ALA A 145 0.13 13.88 -3.25
CA ALA A 145 0.56 12.74 -2.46
C ALA A 145 -0.65 12.02 -1.85
N VAL A 146 -0.78 10.73 -2.12
CA VAL A 146 -1.88 9.88 -1.68
C VAL A 146 -1.38 8.91 -0.60
N SER A 147 -2.07 8.89 0.54
CA SER A 147 -1.73 7.98 1.64
C SER A 147 -2.16 6.53 1.33
N ARG A 148 -1.45 5.57 1.91
CA ARG A 148 -1.81 4.13 1.83
C ARG A 148 -3.24 3.88 2.35
N ARG A 149 -3.63 4.57 3.41
CA ARG A 149 -5.00 4.57 3.95
C ARG A 149 -6.02 4.96 2.89
N ASN A 150 -5.77 6.04 2.16
CA ASN A 150 -6.68 6.53 1.14
C ASN A 150 -6.70 5.65 -0.11
N ILE A 151 -5.58 4.98 -0.44
CA ILE A 151 -5.56 3.95 -1.50
C ILE A 151 -6.49 2.78 -1.14
N ILE A 152 -6.36 2.22 0.06
CA ILE A 152 -7.23 1.11 0.51
C ILE A 152 -8.71 1.55 0.51
N GLN A 153 -9.01 2.75 1.01
CA GLN A 153 -10.36 3.29 1.01
C GLN A 153 -10.89 3.54 -0.41
N PHE A 154 -10.05 4.05 -1.31
CA PHE A 154 -10.40 4.29 -2.70
C PHE A 154 -10.78 2.98 -3.40
N VAL A 155 -9.95 1.93 -3.29
CA VAL A 155 -10.27 0.63 -3.88
C VAL A 155 -11.57 0.08 -3.30
N GLY A 156 -11.70 0.11 -1.97
CA GLY A 156 -12.90 -0.37 -1.28
C GLY A 156 -14.17 0.38 -1.71
N ASN A 157 -14.12 1.70 -1.91
CA ASN A 157 -15.32 2.50 -2.18
C ASN A 157 -15.63 2.67 -3.69
N ARG A 158 -14.60 2.79 -4.54
CA ARG A 158 -14.77 3.16 -5.97
C ARG A 158 -14.48 2.05 -6.95
N LEU A 159 -13.49 1.19 -6.69
CA LEU A 159 -13.09 0.14 -7.64
C LEU A 159 -13.74 -1.23 -7.37
N GLY A 160 -14.59 -1.35 -6.34
CA GLY A 160 -15.54 -2.48 -6.22
C GLY A 160 -15.61 -3.22 -4.87
N GLY A 161 -15.40 -2.56 -3.73
CA GLY A 161 -15.56 -3.19 -2.41
C GLY A 161 -16.91 -2.92 -1.74
N VAL A 162 -17.95 -3.70 -2.08
CA VAL A 162 -19.21 -3.87 -1.29
C VAL A 162 -20.13 -2.63 -1.17
N HIS A 163 -19.62 -1.41 -1.36
CA HIS A 163 -20.38 -0.15 -1.34
C HIS A 163 -19.91 0.79 -2.45
N PHE A 164 -20.19 0.44 -3.71
CA PHE A 164 -20.10 1.40 -4.80
C PHE A 164 -21.17 2.47 -4.57
N ASP A 165 -20.73 3.69 -4.26
CA ASP A 165 -21.60 4.82 -3.97
C ASP A 165 -21.12 6.03 -4.78
N GLU A 166 -21.75 6.23 -5.94
CA GLU A 166 -21.47 7.34 -6.86
C GLU A 166 -21.69 8.74 -6.23
N THR A 167 -22.31 8.82 -5.04
CA THR A 167 -22.91 10.06 -4.54
C THR A 167 -22.26 10.69 -3.31
N ARG A 168 -21.10 10.22 -2.82
CA ARG A 168 -20.51 10.76 -1.57
C ARG A 168 -19.83 12.12 -1.71
N GLY A 169 -20.64 13.17 -1.67
CA GLY A 169 -20.25 14.59 -1.59
C GLY A 169 -19.80 15.10 -0.21
N HIS A 170 -19.30 14.25 0.70
CA HIS A 170 -18.93 14.66 2.08
C HIS A 170 -17.53 14.26 2.54
N ALA A 171 -16.66 13.80 1.63
CA ALA A 171 -15.24 13.63 1.97
C ALA A 171 -14.60 15.02 2.22
N LYS A 172 -13.72 15.14 3.22
CA LYS A 172 -12.92 16.36 3.42
C LYS A 172 -12.19 16.68 2.10
N ALA A 173 -12.06 17.97 1.75
CA ALA A 173 -11.52 18.41 0.45
C ALA A 173 -10.21 17.70 0.04
N HIS A 174 -9.29 17.47 0.98
CA HIS A 174 -8.02 16.76 0.72
C HIS A 174 -8.19 15.29 0.32
N VAL A 175 -9.24 14.60 0.81
CA VAL A 175 -9.53 13.21 0.42
C VAL A 175 -10.10 13.19 -1.00
N ALA A 176 -10.97 14.14 -1.32
CA ALA A 176 -11.53 14.28 -2.66
C ALA A 176 -10.44 14.54 -3.71
N GLU A 177 -9.48 15.42 -3.40
CA GLU A 177 -8.32 15.68 -4.26
C GLU A 177 -7.46 14.42 -4.48
N GLN A 178 -7.18 13.67 -3.41
CA GLN A 178 -6.43 12.40 -3.52
C GLN A 178 -7.18 11.35 -4.35
N PHE A 179 -8.50 11.27 -4.22
CA PHE A 179 -9.31 10.34 -5.00
C PHE A 179 -9.35 10.73 -6.48
N ALA A 180 -9.48 12.02 -6.79
CA ALA A 180 -9.38 12.51 -8.17
C ALA A 180 -7.99 12.25 -8.78
N ALA A 181 -6.92 12.40 -7.98
CA ALA A 181 -5.58 12.05 -8.41
C ALA A 181 -5.44 10.55 -8.73
N LEU A 182 -6.04 9.67 -7.91
CA LEU A 182 -6.09 8.24 -8.18
C LEU A 182 -6.91 7.91 -9.44
N ASP A 183 -8.07 8.54 -9.66
CA ASP A 183 -8.86 8.34 -10.88
C ASP A 183 -8.01 8.60 -12.14
N SER A 184 -7.16 9.63 -12.12
CA SER A 184 -6.29 9.97 -13.25
C SER A 184 -5.17 8.95 -13.53
N ALA A 185 -4.89 8.05 -12.57
CA ALA A 185 -3.85 7.02 -12.67
C ALA A 185 -4.40 5.60 -12.89
N VAL A 186 -5.71 5.42 -13.03
CA VAL A 186 -6.35 4.09 -13.21
C VAL A 186 -5.83 3.34 -14.44
N GLU A 187 -5.46 4.04 -15.52
CA GLU A 187 -4.94 3.36 -16.73
C GLU A 187 -3.44 3.04 -16.64
N MET A 188 -2.75 3.52 -15.60
CA MET A 188 -1.33 3.25 -15.43
C MET A 188 -1.10 1.82 -14.95
N LYS A 189 -0.13 1.12 -15.55
CA LYS A 189 0.22 -0.25 -15.17
C LYS A 189 1.61 -0.37 -14.56
N VAL A 190 1.74 -1.22 -13.55
CA VAL A 190 2.97 -1.64 -12.89
C VAL A 190 2.91 -3.16 -12.70
N ALA A 191 3.88 -3.89 -13.24
CA ALA A 191 3.91 -5.36 -13.22
C ALA A 191 2.57 -6.00 -13.65
N ASP A 192 2.06 -5.57 -14.80
CA ASP A 192 0.79 -5.98 -15.42
C ASP A 192 -0.49 -5.71 -14.62
N LEU A 193 -0.41 -5.01 -13.49
CA LEU A 193 -1.56 -4.56 -12.71
C LEU A 193 -1.74 -3.06 -12.85
N ASN A 194 -2.97 -2.57 -12.80
CA ASN A 194 -3.27 -1.19 -12.49
C ASN A 194 -2.42 -0.73 -11.28
N ALA A 195 -1.80 0.44 -11.39
CA ALA A 195 -0.83 0.93 -10.43
C ALA A 195 -1.40 1.06 -9.00
N ILE A 196 -2.71 1.34 -8.88
CA ILE A 196 -3.44 1.43 -7.60
C ILE A 196 -3.60 0.03 -6.99
N TYR A 197 -3.94 -0.97 -7.80
CA TYR A 197 -4.01 -2.36 -7.34
C TYR A 197 -2.63 -2.91 -6.99
N PHE A 198 -1.60 -2.56 -7.76
CA PHE A 198 -0.23 -2.92 -7.43
C PHE A 198 0.20 -2.34 -6.07
N GLU A 199 -0.11 -1.07 -5.81
CA GLU A 199 0.18 -0.47 -4.51
C GLU A 199 -0.67 -1.09 -3.38
N LEU A 200 -1.93 -1.43 -3.63
CA LEU A 200 -2.76 -2.16 -2.66
C LEU A 200 -2.12 -3.51 -2.27
N LEU A 201 -1.63 -4.24 -3.27
CA LEU A 201 -0.90 -5.49 -3.06
C LEU A 201 0.38 -5.25 -2.24
N SER A 202 1.14 -4.19 -2.56
CA SER A 202 2.33 -3.81 -1.79
C SER A 202 1.98 -3.54 -0.32
N ILE A 203 0.90 -2.81 -0.07
CA ILE A 203 0.46 -2.50 1.29
C ILE A 203 0.15 -3.79 2.05
N GLY A 204 -0.61 -4.70 1.43
CA GLY A 204 -0.93 -5.99 2.03
C GLY A 204 0.30 -6.84 2.32
N GLN A 205 1.16 -7.05 1.33
CA GLN A 205 2.39 -7.85 1.50
C GLN A 205 3.32 -7.24 2.55
N SER A 206 3.51 -5.91 2.57
CA SER A 206 4.33 -5.23 3.59
C SER A 206 3.82 -5.49 5.01
N VAL A 207 2.49 -5.48 5.21
CA VAL A 207 1.88 -5.78 6.52
C VAL A 207 2.03 -7.27 6.84
N LEU A 208 1.76 -8.15 5.89
CA LEU A 208 1.89 -9.59 6.09
C LEU A 208 3.32 -9.95 6.46
N ASP A 209 4.32 -9.38 5.78
CA ASP A 209 5.75 -9.65 6.00
C ASP A 209 6.30 -9.04 7.29
N SER A 210 5.50 -8.27 8.05
CA SER A 210 5.89 -7.80 9.38
C SER A 210 6.14 -8.99 10.31
N GLU A 211 7.29 -9.01 10.97
CA GLU A 211 7.67 -10.04 11.97
C GLU A 211 6.56 -10.26 13.00
N GLN A 212 6.03 -9.17 13.56
CA GLN A 212 4.95 -9.23 14.56
C GLN A 212 3.63 -9.79 14.00
N VAL A 213 3.37 -9.68 12.70
CA VAL A 213 2.19 -10.27 12.05
C VAL A 213 2.42 -11.75 11.77
N GLN A 214 3.64 -12.13 11.39
CA GLN A 214 4.04 -13.53 11.25
C GLN A 214 3.92 -14.26 12.60
N GLU A 215 4.39 -13.66 13.70
CA GLU A 215 4.26 -14.21 15.06
C GLU A 215 2.78 -14.49 15.41
N LEU A 216 1.88 -13.54 15.16
CA LEU A 216 0.43 -13.73 15.40
C LEU A 216 -0.17 -14.88 14.60
N MET A 217 0.40 -15.24 13.45
CA MET A 217 -0.07 -16.32 12.58
C MET A 217 0.55 -17.68 12.92
N LEU A 218 1.51 -17.76 13.84
CA LEU A 218 2.09 -19.02 14.33
C LEU A 218 1.34 -19.56 15.56
N ASP A 219 0.71 -18.68 16.32
CA ASP A 219 -0.17 -18.99 17.45
C ASP A 219 -1.56 -19.54 17.03
#